data_AF-A0A7V5K8I7-F1
#
_entry.id   AF-A0A7V5K8I7-F1
#
_cell.length_a   1.000
_cell.length_b   1.000
_cell.length_c   1.000
_cell.angle_alpha   90.00
_cell.angle_beta   90.00
_cell.angle_gamma   90.00
#
_symmetry.space_group_name_H-M   'P 1'
#
loop_
_entity.id
_entity.type
_entity.pdbx_description
1 polymer ?
#
loop_
_entity_poly.entity_id
_entity_poly.type
_entity_poly.pdbx_seq_one_letter_code
_entity_poly.pdbx_strand_id
1 'polypeptide(L)' 'MISRIERGEGKPGEIEIIDSLCENIMGRTVCPLGDAAVMPIMSSLKLFRDEWEYHIQNKKCLVKTEFEFK' A
#
# COMPACT_ATOMS: atom_id res chain seq x y z
N MET A 1 -1.38 -8.44 1.69
CA MET A 1 -0.17 -7.59 1.87
C MET A 1 -0.52 -6.37 2.68
N ILE A 2 -1.34 -5.46 2.16
CA ILE A 2 -1.82 -4.26 2.87
C ILE A 2 -2.48 -4.61 4.22
N SER A 3 -3.33 -5.65 4.25
CA SER A 3 -3.93 -6.14 5.50
C SER A 3 -2.93 -6.54 6.60
N ARG A 4 -1.72 -6.96 6.23
CA ARG A 4 -0.65 -7.27 7.19
C ARG A 4 -0.01 -6.00 7.73
N ILE A 5 0.13 -4.97 6.90
CA ILE A 5 0.64 -3.66 7.34
C ILE A 5 -0.33 -3.06 8.38
N GLU A 6 -1.63 -3.05 8.07
CA GLU A 6 -2.67 -2.56 8.97
C GLU A 6 -2.75 -3.31 10.32
N ARG A 7 -2.42 -4.61 10.32
CA ARG A 7 -2.40 -5.43 11.54
C ARG A 7 -1.09 -5.32 12.34
N GLY A 8 -0.17 -4.44 11.95
CA GLY A 8 1.12 -4.29 12.60
C GLY A 8 2.12 -5.41 12.27
N GLU A 9 1.85 -6.21 11.23
CA GLU A 9 2.70 -7.30 10.75
C GLU A 9 3.48 -6.94 9.47
N GLY A 10 3.52 -5.66 9.11
CA GLY A 10 4.29 -5.14 7.99
C GLY A 10 5.78 -5.45 8.14
N LYS A 11 6.49 -5.71 7.04
CA LYS A 11 7.92 -6.04 7.03
C LYS A 11 8.70 -5.01 6.20
N PRO A 12 9.99 -4.76 6.52
CA PRO A 12 10.87 -4.04 5.60
C PRO A 12 10.82 -4.69 4.22
N GLY A 13 10.73 -3.90 3.15
CA GLY A 13 10.59 -4.38 1.78
C GLY A 13 9.15 -4.55 1.27
N GLU A 14 8.12 -4.47 2.14
CA GLU A 14 6.73 -4.62 1.66
C GLU A 14 6.32 -3.51 0.69
N ILE A 15 6.83 -2.29 0.87
CA ILE A 15 6.53 -1.16 -0.04
C ILE A 15 7.02 -1.48 -1.46
N GLU A 16 8.25 -1.97 -1.58
CA GLU A 16 8.88 -2.32 -2.86
C GLU A 16 8.14 -3.48 -3.54
N ILE A 17 7.65 -4.46 -2.76
CA ILE A 17 6.84 -5.54 -3.32
C ILE A 17 5.49 -5.01 -3.83
N ILE A 18 4.81 -4.13 -3.08
CA ILE A 18 3.54 -3.52 -3.50
C ILE A 18 3.74 -2.71 -4.78
N ASP A 19 4.80 -1.91 -4.85
CA ASP A 19 5.12 -1.08 -6.01
C ASP A 19 5.35 -1.95 -7.26
N SER A 20 6.21 -2.96 -7.14
CA SER A 20 6.48 -3.91 -8.23
C SER A 20 5.22 -4.66 -8.68
N LEU A 21 4.30 -4.97 -7.76
CA LEU A 21 3.03 -5.62 -8.10
C LEU A 21 2.13 -4.68 -8.91
N CYS A 22 2.05 -3.42 -8.51
CA CYS A 22 1.24 -2.41 -9.22
C CYS A 22 1.78 -2.19 -10.64
N GLU A 23 3.10 -2.09 -10.82
CA GLU A 23 3.74 -1.99 -12.13
C GLU A 23 3.48 -3.21 -13.03
N ASN A 24 3.38 -4.41 -12.43
CA ASN A 24 3.06 -5.62 -13.16
C ASN A 24 1.58 -5.75 -13.56
N ILE A 25 0.70 -4.92 -13.01
CA ILE A 25 -0.72 -4.87 -13.38
C ILE A 25 -0.96 -3.75 -14.40
N MET A 26 -0.37 -2.57 -14.17
CA MET A 26 -0.59 -1.38 -14.98
C MET A 26 -0.27 -1.61 -16.45
N GLY A 27 -1.26 -1.41 -17.32
CA GLY A 27 -1.12 -1.56 -18.77
C GLY A 27 -0.93 -3.01 -19.25
N ARG A 28 -1.06 -3.99 -18.35
CA ARG A 28 -0.93 -5.42 -18.66
C ARG A 28 -2.26 -6.18 -18.50
N THR A 29 -3.36 -5.46 -18.28
CA THR A 29 -4.70 -6.04 -18.13
C THR A 29 -5.60 -5.69 -19.31
N VAL A 30 -6.53 -6.59 -19.65
CA VAL A 30 -7.50 -6.38 -20.76
C VAL A 30 -8.60 -5.39 -20.36
N CYS A 31 -9.00 -5.41 -19.08
CA CYS A 31 -10.03 -4.54 -18.55
C CYS A 31 -9.40 -3.35 -17.82
N PRO A 32 -9.79 -2.09 -18.13
CA PRO A 32 -9.27 -0.89 -17.45
C PRO A 32 -9.49 -0.86 -15.94
N LEU A 33 -10.37 -1.73 -15.42
CA LEU A 33 -10.57 -1.87 -13.97
C LEU A 33 -9.27 -2.28 -13.25
N GLY A 34 -8.42 -3.08 -13.88
CA GLY A 34 -7.13 -3.47 -13.29
C GLY A 34 -6.23 -2.26 -13.07
N ASP A 35 -6.09 -1.43 -14.11
CA ASP A 35 -5.32 -0.19 -14.04
C ASP A 35 -5.92 0.80 -13.04
N ALA A 36 -7.25 0.97 -13.06
CA ALA A 36 -7.97 1.85 -12.13
C ALA A 36 -7.80 1.42 -10.66
N ALA A 37 -7.65 0.12 -10.39
CA ALA A 37 -7.43 -0.39 -9.04
C ALA A 37 -6.03 -0.09 -8.50
N VAL A 38 -5.00 -0.07 -9.36
CA VAL A 38 -3.60 0.14 -8.93
C VAL A 38 -3.17 1.60 -8.94
N MET A 39 -3.76 2.45 -9.80
CA MET A 39 -3.50 3.89 -9.83
C MET A 39 -3.55 4.60 -8.46
N PRO A 40 -4.60 4.41 -7.62
CA PRO A 40 -4.64 5.06 -6.31
C PRO A 40 -3.56 4.55 -5.35
N ILE A 41 -3.16 3.28 -5.46
CA ILE A 41 -2.10 2.69 -4.64
C ILE A 41 -0.75 3.27 -5.04
N MET A 42 -0.43 3.32 -6.35
CA MET A 42 0.81 3.91 -6.85
C MET A 42 0.91 5.40 -6.49
N SER A 43 -0.19 6.14 -6.63
CA SER A 43 -0.23 7.55 -6.23
C SER A 43 0.00 7.71 -4.73
N SER A 44 -0.59 6.86 -3.89
CA SER A 44 -0.39 6.95 -2.45
C SER A 44 1.03 6.60 -2.02
N LEU A 45 1.65 5.58 -2.62
CA LEU A 45 3.06 5.28 -2.41
C LEU A 45 3.98 6.42 -2.85
N LYS A 46 3.64 7.12 -3.94
CA LYS A 46 4.44 8.25 -4.43
C LYS A 46 4.34 9.49 -3.55
N LEU A 47 3.13 9.82 -3.09
CA LEU A 47 2.86 11.06 -2.35
C LEU A 47 3.06 10.92 -0.84
N PHE A 48 2.84 9.73 -0.29
CA PHE A 48 2.80 9.48 1.15
C PHE A 48 3.77 8.36 1.58
N ARG A 49 4.86 8.13 0.84
CA ARG A 49 5.85 7.07 1.15
C ARG A 49 6.26 7.08 2.62
N ASP A 50 6.53 8.26 3.17
CA ASP A 50 6.96 8.43 4.56
C ASP A 50 5.91 7.91 5.56
N GLU A 51 4.61 8.04 5.25
CA GLU A 51 3.53 7.50 6.10
C GLU A 51 3.49 5.98 6.06
N TRP A 52 3.71 5.37 4.89
CA TRP A 52 3.82 3.91 4.74
C TRP A 52 5.03 3.37 5.51
N GLU A 53 6.18 4.04 5.39
CA GLU A 53 7.39 3.68 6.13
C GLU A 53 7.17 3.81 7.64
N TYR A 54 6.56 4.91 8.08
CA TYR A 54 6.19 5.08 9.48
C TYR A 54 5.29 3.95 9.97
N HIS A 55 4.26 3.60 9.21
CA HIS A 55 3.32 2.54 9.58
C HIS A 55 4.04 1.20 9.73
N ILE A 56 4.89 0.84 8.78
CA ILE A 56 5.64 -0.41 8.81
C ILE A 56 6.68 -0.44 9.94
N GLN A 57 7.32 0.68 10.26
CA GLN A 57 8.33 0.75 11.32
C GLN A 57 7.69 0.73 12.71
N ASN A 58 6.62 1.52 12.90
CA ASN A 58 5.98 1.73 14.20
C ASN A 58 4.80 0.77 14.48
N LYS A 59 4.43 -0.06 13.49
CA LYS A 59 3.31 -1.01 13.54
C LYS A 59 1.96 -0.35 13.84
N LYS A 60 1.82 0.93 13.47
CA LYS A 60 0.63 1.75 13.73
C LYS A 60 0.56 2.91 12.74
N CYS A 61 -0.64 3.42 12.48
CA CYS A 61 -0.82 4.63 11.68
C CYS A 61 -0.14 5.87 12.29
N LEU A 62 0.32 6.77 11.42
CA LEU A 62 0.86 8.08 11.80
C LEU A 62 -0.21 8.96 12.45
N VAL A 63 -1.44 8.85 11.96
CA VAL A 63 -2.61 9.56 12.48
C VAL A 63 -3.41 8.67 13.43
N LYS A 64 -4.13 9.28 14.37
CA LYS A 64 -5.08 8.54 15.21
C LYS A 64 -6.21 7.97 14.34
N THR A 65 -6.35 6.66 14.31
CA THR A 65 -7.45 5.98 13.63
C THR A 65 -8.52 5.63 14.64
N GLU A 66 -9.75 6.12 14.41
CA GLU A 66 -10.94 5.65 15.13
C GLU A 66 -11.57 4.41 14.45
N PHE A 67 -10.95 3.97 13.35
CA PHE A 67 -11.41 2.85 12.53
C PHE A 67 -10.56 1.61 12.79
N GLU A 68 -11.19 0.52 13.20
CA GLU A 68 -10.55 -0.80 13.26
C GLU A 68 -10.71 -1.52 11.92
N PHE A 69 -9.61 -1.75 11.21
CA PHE A 69 -9.58 -2.70 10.10
C PHE A 69 -9.72 -4.13 10.65
N LYS A 70 -10.95 -4.62 10.78
CA LYS A 70 -11.25 -6.02 11.10
C LYS A 70 -10.98 -6.94 9.91
#